data_AF-A0A2P2KH12-F1
#
_entry.id   AF-A0A2P2KH12-F1
#
_cell.length_a   1.000
_cell.length_b   1.000
_cell.length_c   1.000
_cell.angle_alpha   90.00
_cell.angle_beta   90.00
_cell.angle_gamma   90.00
#
_symmetry.space_group_name_H-M   'P 1'
#
loop_
_entity.id
_entity.type
_entity.pdbx_description
1 polymer ?
#
loop_
_entity_poly.entity_id
_entity_poly.type
_entity_poly.pdbx_seq_one_letter_code
_entity_poly.pdbx_strand_id
1 'polypeptide(L)'
;MVLSCLHGLGISCVPPVLRTYCSSSDSQIPSKSTLILGRRRAIALGSSLVVASVLELYNPIPKVPSFHSAIAQQQQQQEDELQEEEDRIVDLFQAASPSAVFIEDLELAKIPKSSSNAMLTEDENAKVEGTGSGFIWDRFGHIVTNYHVVAKLATDRSGLKLCKVFLVDAKGNSFYREGKIVGFDPAYDLAVLKVYY
;
A
#
# COMPACT_ATOMS: atom_id res chain seq x y z
N MET A 1 27.67 -38.57 30.62
CA MET A 1 26.21 -38.80 30.62
C MET A 1 25.69 -38.45 29.24
N VAL A 2 25.26 -39.50 28.52
CA VAL A 2 24.16 -39.57 27.56
C VAL A 2 24.05 -38.50 26.45
N LEU A 3 24.47 -38.93 25.26
CA LEU A 3 24.02 -38.52 23.93
C LEU A 3 22.49 -38.63 23.79
N SER A 4 21.82 -37.68 23.11
CA SER A 4 20.54 -37.92 22.43
C SER A 4 20.25 -36.84 21.38
N CYS A 5 20.28 -37.26 20.12
CA CYS A 5 19.64 -36.62 18.97
C CYS A 5 18.11 -36.63 19.11
N LEU A 6 17.40 -35.71 18.44
CA LEU A 6 16.47 -36.03 17.33
C LEU A 6 15.52 -34.87 16.96
N HIS A 7 15.34 -34.78 15.64
CA HIS A 7 14.22 -34.22 14.87
C HIS A 7 14.08 -32.69 14.74
N GLY A 8 14.42 -32.25 13.52
CA GLY A 8 13.89 -31.04 12.95
C GLY A 8 12.41 -31.17 12.61
N LEU A 9 11.75 -30.02 12.60
CA LEU A 9 10.55 -29.75 11.83
C LEU A 9 10.70 -28.33 11.29
N GLY A 10 10.87 -28.23 9.98
CA GLY A 10 10.73 -26.97 9.26
C GLY A 10 9.26 -26.54 9.34
N ILE A 11 9.04 -25.28 9.70
CA ILE A 11 7.71 -24.67 9.67
C ILE A 11 7.76 -23.62 8.55
N SER A 12 7.38 -24.09 7.37
CA SER A 12 6.98 -23.27 6.22
C SER A 12 5.55 -22.80 6.47
N CYS A 13 5.36 -21.52 6.75
CA CYS A 13 4.03 -20.90 6.80
C CYS A 13 3.83 -20.07 5.52
N VAL A 14 3.28 -20.70 4.50
CA VAL A 14 2.65 -20.02 3.36
C VAL A 14 1.21 -20.54 3.30
N PRO A 15 0.17 -19.70 3.42
CA PRO A 15 -1.20 -20.14 3.22
C PRO A 15 -1.50 -20.24 1.71
N PRO A 16 -2.30 -21.22 1.26
CA PRO A 16 -2.75 -21.26 -0.13
C PRO A 16 -3.91 -20.28 -0.32
N VAL A 17 -3.73 -19.30 -1.22
CA VAL A 17 -4.83 -18.45 -1.70
C VAL A 17 -5.65 -19.26 -2.71
N LEU A 18 -6.85 -19.68 -2.33
CA LEU A 18 -7.84 -20.22 -3.26
C LEU A 18 -8.30 -19.09 -4.19
N ARG A 19 -7.97 -19.20 -5.49
CA ARG A 19 -8.60 -18.44 -6.57
C ARG A 19 -10.03 -18.95 -6.77
N THR A 20 -11.02 -18.13 -6.43
CA THR A 20 -12.40 -18.34 -6.88
C THR A 20 -12.67 -17.39 -8.04
N TYR A 21 -12.68 -17.92 -9.26
CA TYR A 21 -13.24 -17.24 -10.42
C TYR A 21 -14.77 -17.28 -10.30
N CYS A 22 -15.41 -16.13 -10.10
CA CYS A 22 -16.85 -15.98 -10.28
C CYS A 22 -17.13 -15.19 -11.57
N SER A 23 -17.27 -15.90 -12.68
CA SER A 23 -18.00 -15.40 -13.84
C SER A 23 -19.48 -15.30 -13.48
N SER A 24 -20.06 -14.11 -13.62
CA SER A 24 -21.52 -13.92 -13.50
C SER A 24 -22.02 -13.25 -14.78
N SER A 25 -22.63 -14.03 -15.66
CA SER A 25 -23.46 -13.55 -16.76
C SER A 25 -24.91 -13.93 -16.49
N ASP A 26 -25.70 -12.88 -16.26
CA ASP A 26 -27.01 -12.58 -16.84
C ASP A 26 -28.14 -13.62 -16.82
N SER A 27 -29.29 -13.23 -16.21
CA SER A 27 -30.59 -13.17 -16.92
C SER A 27 -31.75 -12.74 -15.98
N GLN A 28 -32.37 -11.59 -16.30
CA GLN A 28 -33.82 -11.34 -16.53
C GLN A 28 -34.87 -11.83 -15.49
N ILE A 29 -35.84 -11.06 -14.96
CA ILE A 29 -37.01 -10.32 -15.54
C ILE A 29 -38.04 -10.13 -14.35
N PRO A 30 -39.12 -9.29 -14.36
CA PRO A 30 -39.37 -7.92 -14.81
C PRO A 30 -40.08 -7.03 -13.73
N SER A 31 -40.31 -5.73 -13.97
CA SER A 31 -41.38 -4.99 -13.27
C SER A 31 -41.95 -3.83 -14.08
N LYS A 32 -43.19 -4.06 -14.54
CA LYS A 32 -44.35 -3.16 -14.67
C LYS A 32 -44.08 -1.67 -14.99
N SER A 33 -44.48 -1.26 -16.18
CA SER A 33 -44.94 0.12 -16.43
C SER A 33 -46.32 0.12 -17.10
N THR A 34 -47.23 0.85 -16.46
CA THR A 34 -48.62 1.09 -16.85
C THR A 34 -48.65 2.28 -17.80
N LEU A 35 -49.24 2.15 -19.00
CA LEU A 35 -49.71 3.30 -19.77
C LEU A 35 -51.08 3.03 -20.42
N ILE A 36 -51.85 4.11 -20.45
CA ILE A 36 -53.31 4.19 -20.55
C ILE A 36 -53.79 4.03 -22.01
N LEU A 37 -54.91 3.32 -22.15
CA LEU A 37 -55.62 3.02 -23.39
C LEU A 37 -56.43 4.24 -23.89
N GLY A 38 -56.10 4.75 -25.08
CA GLY A 38 -56.86 5.78 -25.81
C GLY A 38 -57.45 5.22 -27.11
N ARG A 39 -58.78 5.19 -27.18
CA ARG A 39 -59.61 4.63 -28.24
C ARG A 39 -59.65 5.54 -29.50
N ARG A 40 -59.44 5.00 -30.72
CA ARG A 40 -60.37 5.05 -31.87
C ARG A 40 -59.75 4.72 -33.25
N ARG A 41 -60.48 3.84 -33.94
CA ARG A 41 -60.81 3.79 -35.39
C ARG A 41 -59.92 2.97 -36.35
N ALA A 42 -60.64 2.15 -37.10
CA ALA A 42 -60.22 1.15 -38.07
C ALA A 42 -59.96 1.75 -39.45
N ILE A 43 -59.08 1.10 -40.24
CA ILE A 43 -59.18 0.98 -41.70
C ILE A 43 -58.63 -0.42 -42.08
N ALA A 44 -59.37 -1.12 -42.93
CA ALA A 44 -59.01 -2.41 -43.52
C ALA A 44 -58.37 -2.23 -44.91
N LEU A 45 -57.77 -3.32 -45.40
CA LEU A 45 -57.40 -3.67 -46.79
C LEU A 45 -55.99 -3.30 -47.25
N GLY A 46 -55.33 -4.30 -47.85
CA GLY A 46 -54.23 -4.08 -48.79
C GLY A 46 -53.11 -5.10 -48.71
N SER A 47 -53.32 -6.30 -49.23
CA SER A 47 -52.23 -7.17 -49.68
C SER A 47 -51.39 -6.43 -50.72
N SER A 48 -50.13 -6.15 -50.42
CA SER A 48 -49.14 -5.70 -51.41
C SER A 48 -47.81 -6.40 -51.15
N LEU A 49 -47.54 -7.40 -51.97
CA LEU A 49 -46.23 -8.02 -52.12
C LEU A 49 -45.28 -6.94 -52.68
N VAL A 50 -44.33 -6.46 -51.87
CA VAL A 50 -43.21 -5.68 -52.40
C VAL A 50 -41.93 -6.44 -52.10
N VAL A 51 -41.46 -7.05 -53.17
CA VAL A 51 -40.17 -7.69 -53.38
C VAL A 51 -39.05 -6.73 -52.95
N ALA A 52 -38.47 -6.96 -51.77
CA ALA A 52 -37.29 -6.21 -51.29
C ALA A 52 -36.29 -7.10 -50.53
N SER A 53 -36.33 -8.42 -50.72
CA SER A 53 -35.42 -9.38 -50.06
C SER A 53 -34.57 -10.18 -51.04
N VAL A 54 -34.23 -9.61 -52.20
CA VAL A 54 -33.37 -10.28 -53.20
C VAL A 54 -32.32 -9.31 -53.76
N LEU A 55 -31.73 -8.48 -52.90
CA LEU A 55 -30.51 -7.70 -53.22
C LEU A 55 -29.47 -7.70 -52.08
N GLU A 56 -29.62 -8.53 -51.05
CA GLU A 56 -28.59 -8.72 -50.00
C GLU A 56 -27.63 -9.89 -50.30
N LEU A 57 -27.73 -10.53 -51.47
CA LEU A 57 -26.97 -11.74 -51.81
C LEU A 57 -25.85 -11.54 -52.84
N TYR A 58 -25.44 -10.30 -53.10
CA TYR A 58 -24.29 -10.06 -53.99
C TYR A 58 -23.41 -8.89 -53.53
N ASN A 59 -22.79 -9.07 -52.36
CA ASN A 59 -21.55 -8.34 -52.09
C ASN A 59 -20.62 -9.19 -51.21
N PRO A 60 -19.72 -10.01 -51.80
CA PRO A 60 -18.68 -10.64 -51.02
C PRO A 60 -17.58 -9.59 -50.81
N ILE A 61 -17.81 -8.61 -49.93
CA ILE A 61 -16.68 -7.89 -49.35
C ILE A 61 -16.02 -8.91 -48.42
N PRO A 62 -14.79 -9.39 -48.71
CA PRO A 62 -14.06 -10.19 -47.74
C PRO A 62 -13.93 -9.33 -46.48
N LYS A 63 -14.41 -9.85 -45.34
CA LYS A 63 -14.19 -9.21 -44.03
C LYS A 63 -12.68 -9.07 -43.87
N VAL A 64 -12.17 -7.86 -44.13
CA VAL A 64 -10.77 -7.53 -43.89
C VAL A 64 -10.52 -7.83 -42.42
N PRO A 65 -9.51 -8.64 -42.05
CA PRO A 65 -9.20 -8.85 -40.65
C PRO A 65 -8.95 -7.47 -40.03
N SER A 66 -9.77 -7.10 -39.06
CA SER A 66 -9.68 -5.82 -38.37
C SER A 66 -8.38 -5.78 -37.59
N PHE A 67 -7.28 -5.32 -38.20
CA PHE A 67 -6.01 -5.07 -37.52
C PHE A 67 -6.18 -4.16 -36.28
N HIS A 68 -7.20 -3.30 -36.29
CA HIS A 68 -7.62 -2.50 -35.14
C HIS A 68 -8.01 -3.32 -33.91
N SER A 69 -8.60 -4.52 -34.05
CA SER A 69 -8.95 -5.34 -32.88
C SER A 69 -7.72 -5.98 -32.25
N ALA A 70 -6.75 -6.41 -33.07
CA ALA A 70 -5.50 -6.98 -32.56
C ALA A 70 -4.66 -5.93 -31.81
N ILE A 71 -4.59 -4.69 -32.32
CA ILE A 71 -3.91 -3.58 -31.65
C ILE A 71 -4.64 -3.20 -30.35
N ALA A 72 -5.98 -3.11 -30.37
CA ALA A 72 -6.76 -2.83 -29.16
C ALA A 72 -6.62 -3.94 -28.10
N GLN A 73 -6.58 -5.21 -28.51
CA GLN A 73 -6.34 -6.33 -27.60
C GLN A 73 -4.93 -6.31 -26.99
N GLN A 74 -3.92 -5.96 -27.77
CA GLN A 74 -2.55 -5.81 -27.27
C GLN A 74 -2.43 -4.64 -26.28
N GLN A 75 -3.09 -3.51 -26.57
CA GLN A 75 -3.14 -2.37 -25.65
C GLN A 75 -3.85 -2.72 -24.35
N GLN A 76 -4.97 -3.43 -24.42
CA GLN A 76 -5.72 -3.85 -23.24
C GLN A 76 -4.94 -4.86 -22.39
N GLN A 77 -4.26 -5.83 -23.01
CA GLN A 77 -3.36 -6.74 -22.30
C GLN A 77 -2.22 -6.00 -21.59
N GLN A 78 -1.65 -4.99 -22.24
CA GLN A 78 -0.61 -4.17 -21.64
C GLN A 78 -1.15 -3.34 -20.46
N GLU A 79 -2.37 -2.81 -20.56
CA GLU A 79 -3.02 -2.11 -19.45
C GLU A 79 -3.33 -3.05 -18.28
N ASP A 80 -3.82 -4.26 -18.54
CA ASP A 80 -4.08 -5.27 -17.52
C ASP A 80 -2.78 -5.68 -16.80
N GLU A 81 -1.67 -5.90 -17.54
CA GLU A 81 -0.36 -6.20 -16.96
C GLU A 81 0.19 -5.05 -16.09
N LEU A 82 -0.02 -3.80 -16.50
CA LEU A 82 0.38 -2.63 -15.72
C LEU A 82 -0.45 -2.51 -14.44
N GLN A 83 -1.76 -2.75 -14.51
CA GLN A 83 -2.63 -2.76 -13.33
C GLN A 83 -2.21 -3.84 -12.33
N GLU A 84 -1.89 -5.05 -12.81
CA GLU A 84 -1.40 -6.13 -11.94
C GLU A 84 -0.08 -5.74 -11.23
N GLU A 85 0.82 -5.04 -11.91
CA GLU A 85 2.07 -4.55 -11.29
C GLU A 85 1.82 -3.41 -10.28
N GLU A 86 0.90 -2.49 -10.59
CA GLU A 86 0.50 -1.43 -9.67
C GLU A 86 -0.11 -2.00 -8.38
N ASP A 87 -1.03 -2.96 -8.51
CA ASP A 87 -1.63 -3.67 -7.38
C ASP A 87 -0.54 -4.37 -6.54
N ARG A 88 0.44 -5.01 -7.20
CA ARG A 88 1.58 -5.65 -6.51
C ARG A 88 2.42 -4.64 -5.73
N ILE A 89 2.67 -3.46 -6.28
CA ILE A 89 3.42 -2.39 -5.61
C ILE A 89 2.63 -1.86 -4.41
N VAL A 90 1.33 -1.67 -4.55
CA VAL A 90 0.44 -1.22 -3.47
C VAL A 90 0.46 -2.22 -2.32
N ASP A 91 0.31 -3.50 -2.61
CA ASP A 91 0.34 -4.58 -1.61
C ASP A 91 1.69 -4.62 -0.89
N LEU A 92 2.80 -4.51 -1.63
CA LEU A 92 4.15 -4.47 -1.06
C LEU A 92 4.32 -3.26 -0.13
N PHE A 93 3.86 -2.09 -0.54
CA PHE A 93 3.94 -0.88 0.27
C PHE A 93 3.11 -0.99 1.55
N GLN A 94 1.87 -1.49 1.45
CA GLN A 94 1.00 -1.70 2.62
C GLN A 94 1.60 -2.71 3.60
N ALA A 95 2.25 -3.76 3.10
CA ALA A 95 2.90 -4.77 3.94
C ALA A 95 4.20 -4.26 4.58
N ALA A 96 5.00 -3.45 3.88
CA ALA A 96 6.32 -3.02 4.33
C ALA A 96 6.32 -1.73 5.16
N SER A 97 5.43 -0.78 4.85
CA SER A 97 5.40 0.55 5.49
C SER A 97 5.27 0.53 7.02
N PRO A 98 4.57 -0.42 7.68
CA PRO A 98 4.53 -0.47 9.15
C PRO A 98 5.89 -0.75 9.80
N SER A 99 6.86 -1.27 9.03
CA SER A 99 8.22 -1.52 9.52
C SER A 99 9.13 -0.29 9.40
N ALA A 100 8.72 0.73 8.65
CA ALA A 100 9.45 1.98 8.51
C ALA A 100 9.19 2.90 9.71
N VAL A 101 10.22 3.60 10.15
CA VAL A 101 10.14 4.55 11.25
C VAL A 101 10.64 5.92 10.82
N PHE A 102 10.13 6.95 11.48
CA PHE A 102 10.63 8.31 11.33
C PHE A 102 11.46 8.68 12.56
N ILE A 103 12.61 9.30 12.33
CA ILE A 103 13.62 9.60 13.36
C ILE A 103 13.83 11.10 13.40
N GLU A 104 13.74 11.68 14.59
CA GLU A 104 14.06 13.08 14.87
C GLU A 104 15.16 13.16 15.93
N ASP A 105 16.26 13.82 15.60
CA ASP A 105 17.30 14.22 16.54
C ASP A 105 17.02 15.65 17.03
N LEU A 106 16.85 15.80 18.33
CA LEU A 106 16.45 17.03 18.99
C LEU A 106 17.57 17.55 19.89
N GLU A 107 17.80 18.85 19.90
CA GLU A 107 18.61 19.53 20.91
C GLU A 107 17.72 20.20 21.94
N LEU A 108 17.83 19.73 23.18
CA LEU A 108 17.16 20.30 24.33
C LEU A 108 17.85 21.61 24.72
N ALA A 109 17.07 22.70 24.75
CA ALA A 109 17.57 23.95 25.28
C ALA A 109 17.85 23.85 26.79
N LYS A 110 18.99 24.39 27.21
CA LYS A 110 19.44 24.40 28.60
C LYS A 110 18.57 25.36 29.43
N ILE A 111 17.52 24.86 30.09
CA ILE A 111 16.70 25.69 30.98
C ILE A 111 17.52 26.02 32.24
N PRO A 112 17.69 27.30 32.62
CA PRO A 112 18.33 27.66 33.89
C PRO A 112 17.53 27.09 35.08
N LYS A 113 18.22 26.36 35.96
CA LYS A 113 17.67 25.68 37.15
C LYS A 113 17.13 26.65 38.21
N SER A 114 16.07 27.40 37.92
CA SER A 114 15.49 28.35 38.89
C SER A 114 13.95 28.34 38.99
N SER A 115 13.24 27.47 38.27
CA SER A 115 11.79 27.28 38.46
C SER A 115 11.48 25.86 38.90
N SER A 116 11.18 25.71 40.18
CA SER A 116 10.83 24.47 40.86
C SER A 116 9.43 23.93 40.50
N ASN A 117 9.02 23.99 39.22
CA ASN A 117 7.69 23.55 38.79
C ASN A 117 7.57 23.23 37.29
N ALA A 118 8.63 22.72 36.65
CA ALA A 118 8.63 22.39 35.21
C ALA A 118 8.61 20.87 34.97
N MET A 119 7.53 20.22 35.42
CA MET A 119 6.91 19.19 34.59
C MET A 119 6.10 20.00 33.56
N LEU A 120 5.99 19.59 32.28
CA LEU A 120 5.43 20.38 31.16
C LEU A 120 6.48 21.42 30.66
N THR A 121 7.14 21.34 29.51
CA THR A 121 6.93 20.68 28.21
C THR A 121 8.35 20.51 27.63
N GLU A 122 8.88 19.29 27.57
CA GLU A 122 10.21 19.02 26.95
C GLU A 122 10.23 19.38 25.46
N ASP A 123 9.05 19.53 24.85
CA ASP A 123 8.85 19.70 23.42
C ASP A 123 8.87 21.16 22.95
N GLU A 124 8.59 22.14 23.82
CA GLU A 124 8.32 23.51 23.37
C GLU A 124 9.60 24.32 23.09
N ASN A 125 10.76 23.84 23.56
CA ASN A 125 12.05 24.51 23.40
C ASN A 125 13.13 23.61 22.79
N ALA A 126 12.74 22.46 22.23
CA ALA A 126 13.65 21.54 21.57
C ALA A 126 13.82 21.92 20.09
N LYS A 127 15.06 22.11 19.64
CA LYS A 127 15.36 22.40 18.24
C LYS A 127 15.60 21.09 17.49
N VAL A 128 14.88 20.88 16.39
CA VAL A 128 15.14 19.75 15.49
C VAL A 128 16.47 19.97 14.77
N GLU A 129 17.40 19.06 14.97
CA GLU A 129 18.78 19.16 14.48
C GLU A 129 19.09 18.20 13.33
N GLY A 130 18.28 17.15 13.20
CA GLY A 130 18.35 16.17 12.13
C GLY A 130 17.05 15.38 12.06
N THR A 131 16.67 14.97 10.86
CA THR A 131 15.55 14.05 10.63
C THR A 131 15.96 12.99 9.62
N GLY A 132 15.33 11.83 9.70
CA GLY A 132 15.58 10.74 8.77
C GLY A 132 14.59 9.60 8.94
N SER A 133 14.83 8.53 8.19
CA SER A 133 14.08 7.30 8.29
C SER A 133 14.95 6.17 8.84
N GLY A 134 14.29 5.14 9.31
CA GLY A 134 14.90 3.86 9.62
C GLY A 134 13.88 2.75 9.45
N PHE A 135 14.25 1.55 9.87
CA PHE A 135 13.31 0.44 9.93
C PHE A 135 13.57 -0.46 11.13
N ILE A 136 12.51 -1.13 11.57
CA ILE A 136 12.55 -2.09 12.67
C ILE A 136 13.32 -3.32 12.21
N TRP A 137 14.42 -3.63 12.89
CA TRP A 137 15.28 -4.76 12.57
C TRP A 137 14.77 -6.07 13.19
N ASP A 138 14.29 -6.00 14.43
CA ASP A 138 13.82 -7.16 15.17
C ASP A 138 12.73 -6.83 16.20
N ARG A 139 12.19 -7.89 16.79
CA ARG A 139 11.16 -7.82 17.84
C ARG A 139 11.70 -7.35 19.19
N PHE A 140 13.02 -7.24 19.33
CA PHE A 140 13.63 -6.69 20.53
C PHE A 140 13.66 -5.16 20.50
N GLY A 141 13.24 -4.52 19.40
CA GLY A 141 13.16 -3.06 19.28
C GLY A 141 14.47 -2.43 18.83
N HIS A 142 15.31 -3.17 18.10
CA HIS A 142 16.42 -2.59 17.37
C HIS A 142 15.93 -1.93 16.08
N ILE A 143 16.49 -0.76 15.77
CA ILE A 143 16.16 0.03 14.59
C ILE A 143 17.45 0.31 13.84
N VAL A 144 17.44 0.03 12.54
CA VAL A 144 18.56 0.36 11.65
C VAL A 144 18.25 1.67 10.94
N THR A 145 19.24 2.55 10.90
CA THR A 145 19.21 3.83 10.17
C THR A 145 20.61 4.15 9.66
N ASN A 146 20.73 5.26 8.94
CA ASN A 146 22.02 5.78 8.54
C ASN A 146 22.71 6.53 9.69
N TYR A 147 24.04 6.44 9.74
CA TYR A 147 24.82 7.14 10.77
C TYR A 147 24.64 8.65 10.68
N HIS A 148 24.62 9.21 9.48
CA HIS A 148 24.47 10.67 9.30
C HIS A 148 23.17 11.24 9.90
N VAL A 149 22.11 10.42 9.99
CA VAL A 149 20.83 10.81 10.61
C VAL A 149 21.00 11.09 12.11
N VAL A 150 21.88 10.34 12.77
CA VAL A 150 22.10 10.36 14.22
C VAL A 150 23.49 10.84 14.62
N ALA A 151 24.25 11.42 13.68
CA ALA A 151 25.66 11.76 13.90
C ALA A 151 25.84 12.80 15.02
N LYS A 152 24.91 13.75 15.16
CA LYS A 152 24.94 14.77 16.22
C LYS A 152 24.64 14.17 17.58
N LEU A 153 23.62 13.31 17.67
CA LEU A 153 23.35 12.48 18.85
C LEU A 153 24.56 11.60 19.24
N ALA A 154 25.19 10.93 18.28
CA ALA A 154 26.31 10.00 18.51
C ALA A 154 27.59 10.69 18.99
N THR A 155 27.78 11.95 18.60
CA THR A 155 28.94 12.75 19.00
C THR A 155 28.66 13.64 20.20
N ASP A 156 27.43 13.63 20.72
CA ASP A 156 27.06 14.46 21.85
C ASP A 156 27.74 14.01 23.15
N ARG A 157 28.38 14.97 23.81
CA ARG A 157 28.93 14.81 25.17
C ARG A 157 28.21 15.68 26.18
N SER A 158 27.28 16.53 25.72
CA SER A 158 26.55 17.47 26.56
C SER A 158 25.35 16.82 27.27
N GLY A 159 24.85 15.70 26.74
CA GLY A 159 23.65 15.02 27.25
C GLY A 159 22.38 15.82 27.00
N LEU A 160 22.42 16.75 26.04
CA LEU A 160 21.31 17.61 25.67
C LEU A 160 20.65 17.17 24.36
N LYS A 161 21.19 16.14 23.69
CA LYS A 161 20.57 15.55 22.50
C LYS A 161 19.60 14.43 22.90
N LEU A 162 18.42 14.44 22.29
CA LEU A 162 17.37 13.44 22.48
C LEU A 162 16.92 12.95 21.10
N CYS A 163 16.82 11.63 20.92
CA CYS A 163 16.31 11.04 19.70
C CYS A 163 14.89 10.55 19.91
N LYS A 164 13.94 11.06 19.12
CA LYS A 164 12.58 10.52 19.04
C LYS A 164 12.45 9.64 17.83
N VAL A 165 11.87 8.47 18.04
CA VAL A 165 11.51 7.52 16.99
C VAL A 165 10.00 7.43 16.96
N PHE A 166 9.40 7.71 15.81
CA PHE A 166 7.97 7.60 15.55
C PHE A 166 7.69 6.27 14.86
N LEU A 167 6.76 5.51 15.41
CA LEU A 167 6.39 4.16 14.96
C LEU A 167 4.86 4.05 14.85
N VAL A 168 4.42 3.01 14.14
CA VAL A 168 3.02 2.62 14.05
C VAL A 168 2.86 1.26 14.73
N ASP A 169 1.87 1.13 15.61
CA ASP A 169 1.56 -0.16 16.25
C ASP A 169 0.83 -1.11 15.28
N ALA A 170 0.68 -2.38 15.69
CA ALA A 170 -0.07 -3.36 14.89
C ALA A 170 -1.57 -3.03 14.72
N LYS A 171 -2.09 -2.02 15.43
CA LYS A 171 -3.46 -1.53 15.33
C LYS A 171 -3.56 -0.27 14.45
N GLY A 172 -2.45 0.22 13.91
CA GLY A 172 -2.40 1.43 13.08
C GLY A 172 -2.28 2.74 13.86
N ASN A 173 -2.03 2.71 15.17
CA ASN A 173 -1.85 3.92 15.98
C ASN A 173 -0.40 4.40 15.91
N SER A 174 -0.21 5.68 15.60
CA SER A 174 1.09 6.34 15.62
C SER A 174 1.48 6.75 17.05
N PHE A 175 2.72 6.47 17.44
CA PHE A 175 3.28 6.89 18.73
C PHE A 175 4.78 7.13 18.59
N TYR A 176 5.40 7.78 19.58
CA TYR A 176 6.85 7.94 19.62
C TYR A 176 7.47 7.32 20.86
N ARG A 177 8.78 7.03 20.76
CA ARG A 177 9.64 6.56 21.85
C ARG A 177 11.02 7.18 21.75
N GLU A 178 11.71 7.23 22.88
CA GLU A 178 13.13 7.59 22.90
C GLU A 178 13.97 6.48 22.25
N GLY A 179 14.82 6.86 21.29
CA GLY A 179 15.80 5.98 20.65
C GLY A 179 17.17 6.14 21.31
N LYS A 180 17.74 5.05 21.82
CA LYS A 180 19.10 5.04 22.41
C LYS A 180 20.10 4.42 21.45
N ILE A 181 21.26 5.03 21.26
CA ILE A 181 22.31 4.46 20.42
C ILE A 181 22.82 3.14 21.04
N VAL A 182 22.82 2.09 20.23
CA VAL A 182 23.45 0.79 20.56
C VAL A 182 24.86 0.74 19.99
N GLY A 183 25.02 1.18 18.75
CA GLY A 183 26.29 1.20 18.04
C GLY A 183 26.14 1.86 16.68
N PHE A 184 27.26 2.24 16.08
CA PHE A 184 27.30 2.87 14.76
C PHE A 184 28.62 2.58 14.06
N ASP A 185 28.59 2.65 12.73
CA ASP A 185 29.74 2.52 11.85
C ASP A 185 29.71 3.66 10.82
N PRO A 186 30.53 4.72 11.01
CA PRO A 186 30.58 5.84 10.08
C PRO A 186 31.14 5.47 8.70
N ALA A 187 31.94 4.40 8.59
CA ALA A 187 32.55 4.02 7.31
C ALA A 187 31.53 3.44 6.33
N TYR A 188 30.50 2.76 6.84
CA TYR A 188 29.39 2.21 6.05
C TYR A 188 28.09 3.01 6.19
N ASP A 189 28.13 4.16 6.88
CA ASP A 189 26.99 5.02 7.17
C ASP A 189 25.82 4.24 7.81
N LEU A 190 26.11 3.43 8.83
CA LEU A 190 25.12 2.62 9.54
C LEU A 190 25.06 2.98 11.03
N ALA A 191 23.86 2.98 11.58
CA ALA A 191 23.64 3.10 13.01
C ALA A 191 22.49 2.20 13.47
N VAL A 192 22.60 1.73 14.71
CA VAL A 192 21.57 0.95 15.39
C VAL A 192 21.09 1.69 16.62
N LEU A 193 19.78 1.92 16.69
CA LEU A 193 19.09 2.46 17.83
C LEU A 193 18.30 1.35 18.56
N LYS A 194 18.06 1.55 19.85
CA LYS A 194 17.19 0.72 20.69
C LYS A 194 16.02 1.54 21.17
N VAL A 195 14.82 1.02 20.92
CA VAL A 195 13.57 1.50 21.49
C VAL A 195 13.07 0.49 22.52
N TYR A 196 12.45 0.98 23.59
CA TYR A 196 11.83 0.15 24.63
C TYR A 196 10.30 0.32 24.56
N TYR A 197 9.58 -0.82 24.58
CA TYR A 197 8.13 -0.90 24.49
C TYR A 197 7.48 -0.99 25.87
#